data_AF-A0A7R9UKZ6-F1
#
_entry.id   AF-A0A7R9UKZ6-F1
#
_cell.length_a   1.000
_cell.length_b   1.000
_cell.length_c   1.000
_cell.angle_alpha   90.00
_cell.angle_beta   90.00
_cell.angle_gamma   90.00
#
_symmetry.space_group_name_H-M   'P 1'
#
loop_
_entity.id
_entity.type
_entity.pdbx_description
1 polymer ?
#
loop_
_entity_poly.entity_id
_entity_poly.type
_entity_poly.pdbx_seq_one_letter_code
_entity_poly.pdbx_strand_id
1 'polypeptide(L)'
;VFGSMAFDRRGALCRGLDVRPSGVAGAGDGLFVTRPFAQGELICEYVGRVLSLARVMQMDVRARDYVMGGFGLNVHVDGRSDLNMLARYINDNGDASMINAEFVKLRAERKALVRALRPLRSGEEVFCAYGDGYWRARQREPTACAPTASRGVRCALRAAMLVAPLLVARALSAC
;
A
#
# COMPACT_ATOMS: atom_id res chain seq x y z
N VAL A 1 -15.27 -13.31 25.91
CA VAL A 1 -14.39 -12.70 26.93
C VAL A 1 -13.19 -12.11 26.20
N PHE A 2 -13.30 -10.86 25.74
CA PHE A 2 -12.19 -10.16 25.12
C PHE A 2 -11.28 -9.67 26.24
N GLY A 3 -10.22 -10.42 26.50
CA GLY A 3 -9.22 -10.05 27.50
C GLY A 3 -8.66 -8.66 27.19
N SER A 4 -8.76 -7.77 28.17
CA SER A 4 -8.15 -6.45 28.17
C SER A 4 -6.63 -6.59 28.06
N MET A 5 -6.09 -6.65 26.84
CA MET A 5 -4.69 -6.34 26.60
C MET A 5 -4.51 -4.84 26.81
N ALA A 6 -3.99 -4.48 27.98
CA ALA A 6 -3.59 -3.12 28.28
C ALA A 6 -2.45 -2.73 27.34
N PHE A 7 -2.76 -1.87 26.36
CA PHE A 7 -1.77 -1.17 25.57
C PHE A 7 -1.01 -0.23 26.51
N ASP A 8 0.26 -0.52 26.82
CA ASP A 8 1.10 0.37 27.65
C ASP A 8 1.22 1.72 26.94
N ARG A 9 0.90 2.80 27.67
CA ARG A 9 0.94 4.21 27.23
C ARG A 9 2.36 4.72 26.93
N ARG A 10 3.32 3.82 26.69
CA ARG A 10 4.75 4.05 26.43
C ARG A 10 5.28 3.33 25.19
N GLY A 11 4.49 3.21 24.13
CA GLY A 11 5.00 2.93 22.77
C GLY A 11 5.59 1.53 22.54
N ALA A 12 5.29 0.54 23.37
CA ALA A 12 5.81 -0.82 23.23
C ALA A 12 4.85 -1.76 22.48
N LEU A 13 4.48 -1.39 21.25
CA LEU A 13 3.88 -2.33 20.27
C LEU A 13 4.94 -3.17 19.54
N CYS A 14 6.21 -3.08 19.97
CA CYS A 14 7.37 -3.50 19.18
C CYS A 14 8.20 -4.61 19.84
N ARG A 15 7.67 -5.34 20.84
CA ARG A 15 8.38 -6.52 21.37
C ARG A 15 8.13 -7.72 20.47
N GLY A 16 9.21 -8.33 20.00
CA GLY A 16 9.10 -9.53 19.16
C GLY A 16 9.06 -9.22 17.66
N LEU A 17 9.62 -8.09 17.23
CA LEU A 17 9.70 -7.68 15.83
C LEU A 17 11.12 -7.24 15.49
N ASP A 18 11.51 -7.42 14.23
CA ASP A 18 12.80 -7.01 13.69
C ASP A 18 12.67 -6.61 12.22
N VAL A 19 13.51 -5.68 11.76
CA VAL A 19 13.53 -5.20 10.37
C VAL A 19 14.79 -5.73 9.71
N ARG A 20 14.63 -6.47 8.61
CA ARG A 20 15.71 -7.13 7.87
C ARG A 20 15.42 -7.08 6.38
N PRO A 21 16.39 -7.36 5.49
CA PRO A 21 16.11 -7.50 4.07
C PRO A 21 14.96 -8.47 3.79
N SER A 22 13.99 -8.06 2.98
CA SER A 22 12.81 -8.84 2.65
C SER A 22 13.15 -10.03 1.75
N GLY A 23 12.38 -11.11 1.86
CA GLY A 23 12.41 -12.21 0.88
C GLY A 23 11.78 -11.83 -0.47
N VAL A 24 11.04 -10.72 -0.55
CA VAL A 24 10.40 -10.24 -1.78
C VAL A 24 11.41 -9.46 -2.63
N ALA A 25 11.66 -9.95 -3.86
CA ALA A 25 12.64 -9.35 -4.76
C ALA A 25 12.33 -7.88 -5.05
N GLY A 26 13.29 -7.00 -4.76
CA GLY A 26 13.17 -5.56 -5.03
C GLY A 26 12.30 -4.78 -4.04
N ALA A 27 11.78 -5.41 -2.98
CA ALA A 27 10.96 -4.74 -1.96
C ALA A 27 11.78 -3.92 -0.94
N GLY A 28 13.08 -4.22 -0.81
CA GLY A 28 13.95 -3.62 0.21
C GLY A 28 13.84 -4.37 1.52
N ASP A 29 13.50 -3.67 2.61
CA ASP A 29 13.36 -4.26 3.94
C ASP A 29 11.97 -4.84 4.17
N GLY A 30 11.89 -5.83 5.06
CA GLY A 30 10.69 -6.52 5.50
C GLY A 30 10.57 -6.53 7.02
N LEU A 31 9.34 -6.71 7.53
CA LEU A 31 9.07 -6.88 8.95
C LEU A 31 9.01 -8.36 9.33
N PHE A 32 9.82 -8.78 10.28
CA PHE A 32 9.90 -10.16 10.75
C PHE A 32 9.46 -10.28 12.20
N VAL A 33 8.82 -11.39 12.55
CA VAL A 33 8.52 -11.71 13.95
C VAL A 33 9.72 -12.40 14.59
N THR A 34 10.10 -12.01 15.80
CA THR A 34 11.19 -12.66 16.58
C THR A 34 10.68 -13.52 17.73
N ARG A 35 9.35 -13.62 17.86
CA ARG A 35 8.64 -14.54 18.75
C ARG A 35 7.42 -15.13 18.04
N PRO A 36 6.81 -16.20 18.56
CA PRO A 36 5.53 -16.67 18.08
C PRO A 36 4.40 -15.65 18.30
N PHE A 37 3.46 -15.58 17.37
CA PHE A 37 2.19 -14.85 17.51
C PHE A 37 1.02 -15.82 17.27
N ALA A 38 -0.03 -15.72 18.08
CA ALA A 38 -1.25 -16.48 17.87
C ALA A 38 -2.09 -15.89 16.72
N GLN A 39 -2.96 -16.72 16.13
CA GLN A 39 -3.97 -16.22 15.19
C GLN A 39 -4.86 -15.17 15.88
N GLY A 40 -5.11 -14.05 15.20
CA GLY A 40 -5.88 -12.94 15.73
C GLY A 40 -5.12 -12.02 16.69
N GLU A 41 -3.87 -12.36 17.06
CA GLU A 41 -3.03 -11.50 17.89
C GLU A 41 -2.64 -10.24 17.12
N LEU A 42 -2.57 -9.11 17.85
CA LEU A 42 -2.10 -7.85 17.31
C LEU A 42 -0.57 -7.84 17.29
N ILE A 43 -0.03 -7.55 16.11
CA ILE A 43 1.41 -7.53 15.86
C ILE A 43 1.97 -6.14 16.16
N CYS A 44 1.42 -5.11 15.52
CA CYS A 44 1.82 -3.72 15.67
C CYS A 44 0.73 -2.78 15.12
N GLU A 45 1.02 -1.48 15.06
CA GLU A 45 0.10 -0.46 14.52
C GLU A 45 0.72 0.28 13.33
N TYR A 46 -0.12 0.57 12.34
CA TYR A 46 0.17 1.50 11.26
C TYR A 46 -0.39 2.86 11.61
N VAL A 47 0.49 3.74 12.09
CA VAL A 47 0.21 5.12 12.45
C VAL A 47 1.05 6.06 11.60
N GLY A 48 0.65 7.32 11.51
CA GLY A 48 1.40 8.28 10.71
C GLY A 48 0.71 9.61 10.58
N ARG A 49 1.25 10.45 9.68
CA ARG A 49 0.69 11.75 9.39
C ARG A 49 -0.63 11.60 8.66
N VAL A 50 -1.67 12.28 9.12
CA VAL A 50 -2.96 12.31 8.41
C VAL A 50 -2.90 13.33 7.27
N LEU A 51 -3.22 12.87 6.05
CA LEU A 51 -3.29 13.65 4.83
C LEU A 51 -4.73 13.72 4.29
N SER A 52 -5.07 14.88 3.71
CA SER A 52 -6.29 15.05 2.93
C SER A 52 -6.18 14.36 1.57
N LEU A 53 -7.32 14.04 0.96
CA LEU A 53 -7.39 13.53 -0.41
C LEU A 53 -6.72 14.49 -1.39
N ALA A 54 -6.99 15.80 -1.26
CA ALA A 54 -6.38 16.83 -2.10
C ALA A 54 -4.84 16.77 -2.04
N ARG A 55 -4.26 16.55 -0.85
CA ARG A 55 -2.82 16.40 -0.70
C ARG A 55 -2.30 15.12 -1.37
N VAL A 56 -2.99 14.00 -1.20
CA VAL A 56 -2.59 12.71 -1.81
C VAL A 56 -2.67 12.76 -3.34
N MET A 57 -3.65 13.47 -3.90
CA MET A 57 -3.79 13.64 -5.36
C MET A 57 -2.66 14.48 -5.98
N GLN A 58 -2.00 15.34 -5.19
CA GLN A 58 -0.85 16.13 -5.63
C GLN A 58 0.49 15.38 -5.51
N MET A 59 0.49 14.18 -4.92
CA MET A 59 1.71 13.40 -4.71
C MET A 59 1.99 12.48 -5.89
N ASP A 60 3.26 12.36 -6.26
CA ASP A 60 3.74 11.34 -7.20
C ASP A 60 3.42 9.93 -6.71
N VAL A 61 3.29 8.98 -7.65
CA VAL A 61 2.93 7.59 -7.33
C VAL A 61 3.86 6.98 -6.28
N ARG A 62 5.18 7.15 -6.46
CA ARG A 62 6.21 6.67 -5.52
C ARG A 62 6.15 7.37 -4.17
N ALA A 63 5.67 8.61 -4.13
CA ALA A 63 5.48 9.29 -2.85
C ALA A 63 4.35 8.69 -2.01
N ARG A 64 3.46 7.91 -2.63
CA ARG A 64 2.32 7.25 -1.99
C ARG A 64 2.59 5.81 -1.55
N ASP A 65 3.83 5.33 -1.59
CA ASP A 65 4.17 3.95 -1.18
C ASP A 65 3.83 3.67 0.28
N TYR A 66 3.83 4.71 1.13
CA TYR A 66 3.51 4.62 2.56
C TYR A 66 2.19 5.29 2.92
N VAL A 67 1.31 5.53 1.93
CA VAL A 67 0.02 6.20 2.15
C VAL A 67 -1.09 5.15 2.19
N MET A 68 -1.69 4.97 3.36
CA MET A 68 -2.83 4.10 3.57
C MET A 68 -4.15 4.88 3.54
N GLY A 69 -5.02 4.55 2.59
CA GLY A 69 -6.39 5.07 2.51
C GLY A 69 -7.43 4.19 3.22
N GLY A 70 -8.70 4.59 3.19
CA GLY A 70 -9.83 3.80 3.71
C GLY A 70 -10.29 4.16 5.13
N PHE A 71 -9.78 5.27 5.68
CA PHE A 71 -10.21 5.84 6.96
C PHE A 71 -11.37 6.85 6.82
N GLY A 72 -11.84 7.06 5.59
CA GLY A 72 -12.82 8.07 5.19
C GLY A 72 -12.42 8.68 3.85
N LEU A 73 -13.31 9.44 3.21
CA LEU A 73 -13.05 10.02 1.88
C LEU A 73 -11.83 10.94 1.87
N ASN A 74 -11.62 11.68 2.97
CA ASN A 74 -10.58 12.71 3.08
C ASN A 74 -9.50 12.38 4.12
N VAL A 75 -9.33 11.10 4.46
CA VAL A 75 -8.41 10.65 5.53
C VAL A 75 -7.50 9.56 5.02
N HIS A 76 -6.21 9.90 4.92
CA HIS A 76 -5.14 9.01 4.51
C HIS A 76 -4.02 9.08 5.54
N VAL A 77 -3.41 7.96 5.88
CA VAL A 77 -2.34 7.88 6.89
C VAL A 77 -1.02 7.64 6.17
N ASP A 78 -0.06 8.55 6.32
CA ASP A 78 1.27 8.48 5.72
C ASP A 78 2.31 8.09 6.77
N GLY A 79 2.86 6.88 6.64
CA GLY A 79 3.88 6.31 7.51
C GLY A 79 5.33 6.57 7.04
N ARG A 80 5.54 7.36 5.99
CA ARG A 80 6.86 7.49 5.33
C ARG A 80 7.96 7.96 6.26
N SER A 81 7.70 9.00 7.06
CA SER A 81 8.72 9.74 7.81
C SER A 81 9.08 9.11 9.17
N ASP A 82 8.23 8.23 9.70
CA ASP A 82 8.45 7.61 10.99
C ASP A 82 9.11 6.23 10.81
N LEU A 83 10.44 6.20 10.84
CA LEU A 83 11.21 4.95 10.71
C LEU A 83 11.03 4.00 11.90
N ASN A 84 10.52 4.49 13.04
CA ASN A 84 10.23 3.67 14.22
C ASN A 84 8.85 3.00 14.12
N MET A 85 7.99 3.43 13.18
CA MET A 85 6.71 2.79 12.90
C MET A 85 6.95 1.52 12.08
N LEU A 86 7.11 0.38 12.77
CA LEU A 86 7.54 -0.88 12.16
C LEU A 86 6.58 -1.41 11.08
N ALA A 87 5.29 -1.11 11.15
CA ALA A 87 4.32 -1.58 10.16
C ALA A 87 4.57 -1.02 8.74
N ARG A 88 5.40 0.03 8.59
CA ARG A 88 5.82 0.57 7.28
C ARG A 88 6.65 -0.41 6.45
N TYR A 89 7.27 -1.40 7.11
CA TYR A 89 8.14 -2.40 6.49
C TYR A 89 7.38 -3.68 6.14
N ILE A 90 6.07 -3.75 6.37
CA ILE A 90 5.26 -4.90 5.98
C ILE A 90 5.04 -4.84 4.47
N ASN A 91 5.50 -5.87 3.77
CA ASN A 91 5.34 -5.98 2.33
C ASN A 91 4.05 -6.69 1.95
N ASP A 92 3.62 -6.46 0.70
CA ASP A 92 2.70 -7.35 0.00
C ASP A 92 3.55 -8.32 -0.83
N ASN A 93 3.32 -9.62 -0.63
CA ASN A 93 4.10 -10.68 -1.28
C ASN A 93 3.75 -10.84 -2.77
N GLY A 94 2.56 -10.40 -3.19
CA GLY A 94 2.03 -10.63 -4.54
C GLY A 94 1.39 -12.02 -4.73
N ASP A 95 1.77 -13.01 -3.92
CA ASP A 95 1.06 -14.29 -3.80
C ASP A 95 0.07 -14.22 -2.63
N ALA A 96 -1.22 -14.36 -2.94
CA ALA A 96 -2.29 -14.33 -1.95
C ALA A 96 -2.17 -15.44 -0.89
N SER A 97 -1.55 -16.58 -1.23
CA SER A 97 -1.35 -17.70 -0.30
C SER A 97 -0.29 -17.41 0.78
N MET A 98 0.58 -16.42 0.54
CA MET A 98 1.64 -16.00 1.45
C MET A 98 1.16 -14.95 2.47
N ILE A 99 0.01 -14.32 2.24
CA ILE A 99 -0.55 -13.31 3.13
C ILE A 99 -0.90 -13.95 4.48
N ASN A 100 -0.27 -13.45 5.54
CA ASN A 100 -0.32 -14.04 6.88
C ASN A 100 -0.75 -13.05 7.96
N ALA A 101 -0.97 -11.78 7.60
CA ALA A 101 -1.54 -10.74 8.44
C ALA A 101 -2.46 -9.81 7.63
N GLU A 102 -3.23 -8.99 8.33
CA GLU A 102 -4.12 -8.00 7.72
C GLU A 102 -4.07 -6.65 8.44
N PHE A 103 -4.44 -5.59 7.71
CA PHE A 103 -4.67 -4.27 8.26
C PHE A 103 -6.13 -4.10 8.70
N VAL A 104 -6.36 -4.09 10.01
CA VAL A 104 -7.67 -3.79 10.61
C VAL A 104 -7.78 -2.27 10.81
N LYS A 105 -8.57 -1.60 9.96
CA LYS A 105 -8.67 -0.13 9.95
C LYS A 105 -9.60 0.38 11.05
N LEU A 106 -9.05 1.19 11.95
CA LEU A 106 -9.81 1.91 12.97
C LEU A 106 -10.07 3.34 12.49
N ARG A 107 -11.21 3.54 11.82
CA ARG A 107 -11.53 4.82 11.15
C ARG A 107 -11.55 6.02 12.11
N ALA A 108 -12.17 5.86 13.28
CA ALA A 108 -12.27 6.93 14.28
C ALA A 108 -10.89 7.36 14.80
N GLU A 109 -9.97 6.40 14.95
CA GLU A 109 -8.62 6.63 15.46
C GLU A 109 -7.62 7.01 14.36
N ARG A 110 -8.01 6.89 13.09
CA ARG A 110 -7.17 7.18 11.91
C ARG A 110 -5.85 6.40 11.96
N LYS A 111 -5.94 5.12 12.30
CA LYS A 111 -4.83 4.15 12.31
C LYS A 111 -5.31 2.77 11.88
N ALA A 112 -4.40 1.90 11.45
CA ALA A 112 -4.70 0.48 11.31
C ALA A 112 -3.94 -0.33 12.35
N LEU A 113 -4.56 -1.40 12.83
CA LEU A 113 -3.87 -2.45 13.56
C LEU A 113 -3.40 -3.52 12.57
N VAL A 114 -2.26 -4.14 12.85
CA VAL A 114 -1.80 -5.33 12.11
C VAL A 114 -2.19 -6.55 12.92
N ARG A 115 -3.01 -7.43 12.35
CA ARG A 115 -3.51 -8.63 13.00
C ARG A 115 -3.03 -9.89 12.28
N ALA A 116 -2.53 -10.87 13.01
CA ALA A 116 -2.14 -12.16 12.44
C ALA A 116 -3.37 -12.95 11.94
N LEU A 117 -3.32 -13.48 10.72
CA LEU A 117 -4.40 -14.30 10.13
C LEU A 117 -4.29 -15.79 10.49
N ARG A 118 -3.08 -16.21 10.85
CA ARG A 118 -2.74 -17.57 11.31
C ARG A 118 -1.67 -17.47 12.40
N PRO A 119 -1.36 -18.56 13.13
CA PRO A 119 -0.18 -18.56 14.00
C PRO A 119 1.09 -18.25 13.20
N LEU A 120 1.93 -17.38 13.72
CA LEU A 120 3.24 -17.04 13.17
C LEU A 120 4.35 -17.64 14.04
N ARG A 121 5.39 -18.20 13.40
CA ARG A 121 6.60 -18.69 14.07
C ARG A 121 7.67 -17.61 14.07
N SER A 122 8.53 -17.62 15.10
CA SER A 122 9.73 -16.77 15.11
C SER A 122 10.54 -16.96 13.82
N GLY A 123 10.99 -15.87 13.23
CA GLY A 123 11.71 -15.81 11.97
C GLY A 123 10.85 -15.61 10.72
N GLU A 124 9.52 -15.76 10.80
CA GLU A 124 8.64 -15.52 9.64
C GLU A 124 8.55 -14.02 9.28
N GLU A 125 8.50 -13.71 7.98
CA GLU A 125 8.18 -12.37 7.48
C GLU A 125 6.67 -12.14 7.53
N VAL A 126 6.26 -10.93 7.89
CA VAL A 126 4.86 -10.50 7.93
C VAL A 126 4.47 -9.93 6.58
N PHE A 127 3.40 -10.47 5.98
CA PHE A 127 2.85 -10.03 4.70
C PHE A 127 1.38 -9.63 4.85
N CYS A 128 1.04 -8.46 4.31
CA CYS A 128 -0.32 -7.94 4.23
C CYS A 128 -0.65 -7.56 2.78
N ALA A 129 -1.87 -7.82 2.34
CA ALA A 129 -2.33 -7.37 1.03
C ALA A 129 -2.47 -5.84 1.01
N TYR A 130 -1.80 -5.17 0.07
CA TYR A 130 -1.96 -3.73 -0.18
C TYR A 130 -3.28 -3.41 -0.89
N GLY A 131 -3.79 -4.40 -1.64
CA GLY A 131 -5.03 -4.33 -2.39
C GLY A 131 -4.84 -3.75 -3.80
N ASP A 132 -5.75 -4.11 -4.70
CA ASP A 132 -5.60 -3.86 -6.14
C ASP A 132 -5.44 -2.39 -6.51
N GLY A 133 -6.04 -1.47 -5.74
CA GLY A 133 -5.91 -0.04 -6.00
C GLY A 133 -4.46 0.44 -5.93
N TYR A 134 -3.68 -0.12 -5.00
CA TYR A 134 -2.26 0.16 -4.87
C TYR A 134 -1.48 -0.32 -6.10
N TRP A 135 -1.74 -1.57 -6.52
CA TRP A 135 -1.04 -2.21 -7.63
C TRP A 135 -1.41 -1.60 -8.99
N ARG A 136 -2.70 -1.33 -9.24
CA ARG A 136 -3.17 -0.67 -10.46
C ARG A 136 -2.55 0.72 -10.67
N ALA A 137 -2.34 1.48 -9.59
CA ALA A 137 -1.70 2.79 -9.67
C ALA A 137 -0.23 2.73 -10.11
N ARG A 138 0.42 1.55 -10.01
CA ARG A 138 1.85 1.34 -10.28
C ARG A 138 2.13 0.52 -11.54
N GLN A 139 1.12 -0.12 -12.14
CA GLN A 139 1.23 -0.84 -13.42
C GLN A 139 1.25 0.09 -14.67
N ARG A 140 1.80 1.31 -14.56
CA ARG A 140 1.84 2.33 -15.63
C ARG A 140 3.17 3.11 -15.75
N GLU A 141 4.28 2.57 -15.26
CA GLU A 141 5.60 2.95 -15.79
C GLU A 141 6.07 1.82 -16.72
N PRO A 142 6.17 2.03 -18.05
CA PRO A 142 6.85 1.08 -18.89
C PRO A 142 8.31 1.08 -18.48
N THR A 143 8.77 0.01 -17.83
CA THR A 143 10.20 -0.28 -17.79
C THR A 143 10.63 -0.47 -19.25
N ALA A 144 11.37 0.50 -19.80
CA ALA A 144 12.05 0.35 -21.06
C ALA A 144 13.12 -0.74 -20.88
N CYS A 145 12.73 -2.00 -21.06
CA CYS A 145 13.68 -3.08 -21.25
C CYS A 145 14.13 -3.05 -22.71
N ALA A 146 15.45 -3.00 -22.90
CA ALA A 146 16.12 -2.95 -24.20
C ALA A 146 15.68 -4.11 -25.14
N PRO A 147 15.70 -3.90 -26.47
CA PRO A 147 15.26 -4.92 -27.42
C PRO A 147 16.34 -6.00 -27.55
N THR A 148 16.08 -7.19 -27.04
CA THR A 148 16.76 -8.40 -27.50
C THR A 148 16.13 -8.86 -28.81
N ALA A 149 16.95 -8.92 -29.85
CA ALA A 149 16.55 -9.31 -31.18
C ALA A 149 16.07 -10.76 -31.24
N SER A 150 14.88 -10.98 -31.79
CA SER A 150 14.60 -12.19 -32.57
C SER A 150 13.55 -11.92 -33.64
N ARG A 151 13.88 -12.37 -34.85
CA ARG A 151 13.21 -12.18 -36.13
C ARG A 151 11.75 -12.64 -36.13
N GLY A 152 10.87 -11.73 -36.55
CA GLY A 152 9.94 -11.98 -37.65
C GLY A 152 8.61 -12.65 -37.34
N VAL A 153 7.56 -11.84 -37.15
CA VAL A 153 6.31 -11.94 -37.92
C VAL A 153 5.78 -10.52 -38.11
N ARG A 154 5.62 -10.10 -39.38
CA ARG A 154 4.92 -8.85 -39.75
C ARG A 154 3.43 -9.16 -39.85
N CYS A 155 2.60 -8.46 -39.08
CA CYS A 155 1.23 -8.19 -39.49
C CYS A 155 0.83 -6.82 -38.97
N ALA A 156 0.61 -5.89 -39.91
CA ALA A 156 0.16 -4.54 -39.66
C ALA A 156 -1.35 -4.54 -39.35
N LEU A 157 -1.81 -3.62 -38.51
CA LEU A 157 -2.91 -2.76 -38.90
C LEU A 157 -2.92 -1.44 -38.10
N ARG A 158 -3.08 -0.36 -38.87
CA ARG A 158 -3.32 1.02 -38.45
C ARG A 158 -4.82 1.27 -38.24
N ALA A 159 -5.08 2.42 -37.59
CA ALA A 159 -6.29 3.25 -37.63
C ALA A 159 -7.47 2.77 -36.75
N ALA A 160 -8.32 3.61 -36.18
CA ALA A 160 -8.69 4.99 -36.55
C ALA A 160 -9.20 5.81 -35.34
N MET A 161 -9.19 7.14 -35.54
CA MET A 161 -9.86 8.18 -34.76
C MET A 161 -11.39 8.24 -34.97
N LEU A 162 -12.01 9.15 -34.21
CA LEU A 162 -13.34 9.80 -34.26
C LEU A 162 -14.41 9.17 -33.35
N VAL A 163 -15.20 9.94 -32.59
CA VAL A 163 -16.12 11.00 -33.04
C VAL A 163 -16.44 12.02 -31.90
N ALA A 164 -16.56 13.30 -32.26
CA ALA A 164 -17.10 14.41 -31.44
C ALA A 164 -18.65 14.49 -31.54
N PRO A 165 -19.32 15.36 -30.75
CA PRO A 165 -20.12 16.39 -31.45
C PRO A 165 -20.05 17.81 -30.86
N LEU A 166 -20.30 18.76 -31.78
CA LEU A 166 -20.68 20.18 -31.66
C LEU A 166 -21.82 20.41 -30.64
N LEU A 167 -22.21 21.59 -30.13
CA LEU A 167 -22.27 23.01 -30.53
C LEU A 167 -22.35 23.82 -29.19
N VAL A 168 -22.04 25.12 -29.08
CA VAL A 168 -22.97 26.23 -29.37
C VAL A 168 -22.16 27.53 -29.38
N ALA A 169 -22.37 28.33 -30.43
CA ALA A 169 -21.93 29.71 -30.55
C ALA A 169 -22.94 30.66 -29.88
N ARG A 170 -22.44 31.75 -29.27
CA ARG A 170 -23.20 33.00 -29.12
C ARG A 170 -22.25 34.20 -29.29
N ALA A 171 -22.47 34.93 -30.37
CA ALA A 171 -22.00 36.29 -30.58
C ALA A 171 -23.09 37.27 -30.10
N LEU A 172 -22.69 38.32 -29.39
CA LEU A 172 -23.39 39.59 -29.19
C LEU A 172 -22.27 40.65 -29.13
N SER A 173 -22.02 41.41 -30.21
CA SER A 173 -22.49 42.79 -30.42
C SER A 173 -22.28 43.74 -29.24
N ALA A 174 -21.40 44.73 -29.39
CA ALA A 174 -21.75 46.16 -29.25
C ALA A 174 -20.55 47.05 -29.66
N CYS A 175 -20.88 48.04 -30.50
CA CYS A 175 -20.33 49.39 -30.70
C CYS A 175 -18.83 49.68 -30.56
#